data_AF-A0A5J5NLG5-F1
#
_entry.id   AF-A0A5J5NLG5-F1
#
_cell.length_a   1.000
_cell.length_b   1.000
_cell.length_c   1.000
_cell.angle_alpha   90.00
_cell.angle_beta   90.00
_cell.angle_gamma   90.00
#
_symmetry.space_group_name_H-M   'P 1'
#
loop_
_entity.id
_entity.type
_entity.pdbx_description
1 polymer ?
#
loop_
_entity_poly.entity_id
_entity_poly.type
_entity_poly.pdbx_seq_one_letter_code
_entity_poly.pdbx_strand_id
1 'polypeptide(L)' 'IIIKLADRSNVYPTGVLEDFLVQVNEMVFPADFYVIDMEEEDSSNSNLNLLGRQFLKTSKIIINVHDGTLTME' A
#
# COMPACT_ATOMS: atom_id res chain seq x y z
N ILE A 1 17.33 1.22 2.20
CA ILE A 1 16.11 1.64 2.93
C ILE A 1 15.72 0.54 3.89
N ILE A 2 15.16 0.85 5.06
CA ILE A 2 14.66 -0.14 6.02
C ILE A 2 13.23 0.26 6.37
N ILE A 3 12.29 -0.67 6.24
CA ILE A 3 10.90 -0.45 6.64
C ILE A 3 10.73 -1.06 8.03
N LYS A 4 10.22 -0.27 8.98
CA LYS A 4 9.88 -0.75 10.32
C LYS A 4 8.38 -0.99 10.40
N LEU A 5 8.00 -2.24 10.68
CA LEU A 5 6.60 -2.64 10.81
C LEU A 5 6.03 -2.30 12.19
N ALA A 6 4.70 -2.46 12.34
CA ALA A 6 3.98 -2.11 13.57
C ALA A 6 4.38 -2.99 14.78
N ASP A 7 4.74 -4.24 14.52
CA ASP A 7 5.32 -5.19 15.48
C ASP A 7 6.78 -4.87 15.85
N ARG A 8 7.34 -3.80 15.25
CA ARG A 8 8.71 -3.31 15.40
C ARG A 8 9.77 -4.17 14.73
N SER A 9 9.38 -5.19 13.95
CA SER A 9 10.31 -5.91 13.08
C SER A 9 10.81 -5.00 11.95
N ASN A 10 11.98 -5.34 11.41
CA ASN A 10 12.58 -4.63 10.28
C ASN A 10 12.46 -5.50 9.04
N VAL A 11 12.01 -4.90 7.94
CA VAL A 11 11.94 -5.54 6.63
C VAL A 11 12.79 -4.74 5.64
N TYR A 12 13.48 -5.49 4.78
CA TYR A 12 14.35 -4.96 3.75
C TYR A 12 13.68 -5.18 2.40
N PRO A 13 13.36 -4.11 1.65
CA PRO A 13 12.77 -4.26 0.32
C PRO A 13 13.71 -5.01 -0.63
N THR A 14 13.13 -5.92 -1.39
CA THR A 14 13.80 -6.67 -2.46
C THR A 14 13.95 -5.80 -3.71
N GLY A 15 13.08 -4.82 -3.90
CA GLY A 15 13.13 -3.90 -5.03
C GLY A 15 12.13 -2.74 -4.92
N VAL A 16 12.09 -1.94 -5.98
CA VAL A 16 11.12 -0.85 -6.18
C VAL A 16 10.39 -1.09 -7.49
N LEU A 17 9.08 -0.94 -7.49
CA LEU A 17 8.26 -0.81 -8.69
C LEU A 17 7.99 0.67 -8.90
N GLU A 18 8.60 1.24 -9.94
CA GLU A 18 8.45 2.66 -10.29
C GLU A 18 7.37 2.82 -11.37
N ASP A 19 6.68 3.96 -11.38
CA ASP A 19 5.66 4.35 -12.38
C ASP A 19 4.51 3.35 -12.52
N PHE A 20 4.16 2.62 -11.45
CA PHE A 20 3.07 1.65 -11.50
C PHE A 20 1.71 2.33 -11.44
N LEU A 21 0.79 1.93 -12.32
CA LEU A 21 -0.56 2.46 -12.36
C LEU A 21 -1.47 1.69 -11.39
N VAL A 22 -2.04 2.39 -10.43
CA VAL A 22 -2.98 1.85 -9.45
C VAL A 22 -4.36 2.33 -9.80
N GLN A 23 -5.28 1.39 -10.03
CA GLN A 23 -6.68 1.69 -10.21
C GLN A 23 -7.41 1.63 -8.87
N VAL A 24 -8.10 2.71 -8.52
CA VAL A 24 -9.03 2.78 -7.38
C VAL A 24 -10.37 3.23 -7.91
N ASN A 25 -11.39 2.37 -7.82
CA ASN A 25 -12.68 2.56 -8.47
C ASN A 25 -12.51 2.82 -9.99
N GLU A 26 -12.91 4.00 -10.46
CA GLU A 26 -12.86 4.42 -11.86
C GLU A 26 -11.65 5.33 -12.18
N MET A 27 -10.77 5.56 -11.20
CA MET A 27 -9.61 6.45 -11.33
C MET A 27 -8.30 5.66 -11.34
N VAL A 28 -7.29 6.18 -12.05
CA VAL A 28 -5.96 5.59 -12.18
C VAL A 28 -4.90 6.60 -11.73
N PHE A 29 -4.00 6.16 -10.86
CA PHE A 29 -2.94 7.01 -10.30
C PHE A 29 -1.56 6.35 -10.50
N PRO A 30 -0.53 7.11 -10.90
CA PRO A 30 0.84 6.62 -10.84
C PRO A 30 1.32 6.54 -9.39
N ALA A 31 2.06 5.47 -9.07
CA ALA A 31 2.61 5.24 -7.75
C ALA A 31 3.87 4.37 -7.80
N ASP A 32 4.80 4.67 -6.90
CA ASP A 32 5.98 3.85 -6.68
C ASP A 32 5.78 2.97 -5.44
N PHE A 33 6.20 1.71 -5.50
CA PHE A 33 6.07 0.73 -4.42
C PHE A 33 7.40 0.09 -4.05
N TYR A 34 7.61 -0.14 -2.76
CA TYR A 34 8.64 -1.06 -2.29
C TYR A 34 8.09 -2.48 -2.29
N VAL A 35 8.79 -3.40 -2.93
CA VAL A 35 8.46 -4.83 -2.90
C VAL A 35 9.19 -5.45 -1.72
N ILE A 36 8.45 -6.10 -0.83
CA ILE A 36 8.98 -6.83 0.31
C ILE A 36 8.59 -8.30 0.19
N ASP A 37 9.50 -9.18 0.58
CA ASP A 37 9.22 -10.61 0.72
C ASP A 37 8.60 -10.85 2.11
N MET A 38 7.48 -11.57 2.17
CA MET A 38 6.78 -11.90 3.41
C MET A 38 6.62 -13.41 3.46
N GLU A 39 7.03 -14.03 4.57
CA GLU A 39 6.83 -15.47 4.77
C GLU A 39 5.32 -15.78 4.73
N GLU A 40 4.91 -16.72 3.89
CA GLU A 40 3.50 -17.10 3.68
C GLU A 40 2.91 -17.79 4.93
N GLU A 41 2.46 -17.02 5.92
CA GLU A 41 1.43 -17.50 6.84
C GLU A 41 0.07 -17.28 6.15
N ASP A 42 -0.41 -18.34 5.51
CA ASP A 42 -1.71 -18.47 4.83
C ASP A 42 -1.87 -17.66 3.53
N SER A 43 -1.67 -18.36 2.41
CA SER A 43 -1.80 -17.95 1.00
C SER A 43 -3.14 -17.32 0.57
N SER A 44 -4.06 -17.10 1.51
CA SER A 44 -5.33 -16.39 1.30
C SER A 44 -5.20 -14.86 1.30
N ASN A 45 -4.09 -14.31 1.83
CA ASN A 45 -3.84 -12.86 1.95
C ASN A 45 -2.76 -12.34 0.98
N SER A 46 -2.50 -13.07 -0.11
CA SER A 46 -1.38 -12.87 -1.05
C SER A 46 -1.35 -11.54 -1.83
N ASN A 47 -2.29 -10.63 -1.61
CA ASN A 47 -2.37 -9.33 -2.28
C ASN A 47 -2.41 -8.16 -1.27
N LEU A 48 -1.67 -8.24 -0.16
CA LEU A 48 -1.60 -7.17 0.82
C LEU A 48 -0.86 -5.95 0.24
N ASN A 49 -1.62 -5.05 -0.38
CA ASN A 49 -1.09 -3.80 -0.92
C ASN A 49 -1.15 -2.72 0.18
N LEU A 50 0.01 -2.38 0.74
CA LEU A 50 0.14 -1.28 1.70
C LEU A 50 0.21 0.05 0.94
N LEU A 51 -0.89 0.81 0.95
CA LEU A 51 -0.92 2.15 0.39
C LEU A 51 -0.28 3.14 1.37
N GLY A 52 0.92 3.61 1.04
CA GLY A 52 1.62 4.60 1.83
C GLY A 52 0.87 5.95 1.87
N ARG A 53 1.15 6.76 2.91
CA ARG A 53 0.55 8.10 3.08
C ARG A 53 0.75 9.02 1.87
N GLN A 54 1.83 8.84 1.12
CA GLN A 54 2.10 9.64 -0.07
C GLN A 54 1.08 9.35 -1.17
N PHE A 55 0.77 8.08 -1.42
CA PHE A 55 -0.28 7.69 -2.36
C PHE A 55 -1.64 8.25 -1.93
N LEU A 56 -2.00 8.07 -0.66
CA LEU A 56 -3.26 8.57 -0.11
C LEU A 56 -3.43 10.09 -0.28
N LYS A 57 -2.33 10.85 -0.19
CA LYS A 57 -2.34 12.30 -0.45
C LYS A 57 -2.55 12.62 -1.93
N THR A 58 -1.88 11.89 -2.83
CA THR A 58 -2.01 12.10 -4.28
C THR A 58 -3.43 11.86 -4.77
N SER A 59 -4.07 10.79 -4.30
CA SER A 59 -5.44 10.43 -4.67
C SER A 59 -6.52 11.10 -3.81
N LYS A 60 -6.12 12.01 -2.91
CA LYS A 60 -7.02 12.74 -1.98
C LYS A 60 -8.00 11.81 -1.27
N ILE A 61 -7.49 10.68 -0.79
CA ILE A 61 -8.31 9.68 -0.13
C ILE A 61 -8.81 10.22 1.23
N ILE A 62 -10.12 10.07 1.45
CA ILE A 62 -10.81 10.26 2.72
C ILE A 62 -11.12 8.87 3.29
N ILE A 63 -10.52 8.57 4.45
CA ILE A 63 -10.76 7.32 5.19
C ILE A 63 -11.75 7.60 6.31
N ASN A 64 -12.95 7.05 6.20
CA ASN A 64 -13.89 7.00 7.31
C ASN A 64 -13.68 5.69 8.09
N VAL A 65 -13.01 5.82 9.24
CA VAL A 65 -12.65 4.67 10.08
C VAL A 65 -13.88 4.04 10.75
N HIS A 66 -14.88 4.85 11.11
CA HIS A 66 -16.07 4.35 11.81
C HIS A 66 -16.93 3.49 10.88
N ASP A 67 -17.16 3.97 9.67
CA ASP A 67 -18.02 3.31 8.69
C ASP A 67 -17.25 2.27 7.84
N GLY A 68 -15.92 2.23 7.97
CA GLY A 68 -15.07 1.32 7.20
C GLY A 68 -15.02 1.63 5.71
N THR A 69 -15.30 2.89 5.32
CA THR A 69 -15.37 3.30 3.93
C THR A 69 -14.18 4.16 3.52
N LEU A 70 -13.79 4.02 2.26
CA LEU A 70 -12.75 4.81 1.63
C LEU A 70 -13.36 5.55 0.44
N THR A 71 -13.25 6.87 0.46
CA THR A 71 -13.78 7.76 -0.60
C THR A 71 -12.65 8.63 -1.12
N MET A 72 -12.83 9.18 -2.32
CA MET A 72 -11.87 10.07 -2.95
C MET A 72 -12.58 11.38 -3.27
N GLU A 73 -11.87 12.50 -3.15
CA GLU A 73 -12.33 13.81 -3.57
C GLU A 73 -12.01 14.10 -5.04
#